data_AF-A0A4Q3A9Y8-F1
#
_entry.id   AF-A0A4Q3A9Y8-F1
#
_cell.length_a   1.000
_cell.length_b   1.000
_cell.length_c   1.000
_cell.angle_alpha   90.00
_cell.angle_beta   90.00
_cell.angle_gamma   90.00
#
_symmetry.space_group_name_H-M   'P 1'
#
loop_
_entity.id
_entity.type
_entity.pdbx_description
1 polymer ?
#
loop_
_entity_poly.entity_id
_entity_poly.type
_entity_poly.pdbx_seq_one_letter_code
_entity_poly.pdbx_strand_id
1 'polypeptide(L)'
;MNRSNPFKRLFFWLSGAGTETLEQCPNWEQRKYVAFGATVLVPCAFAFIACAYALSTLTTNPQVIYPVAAVWAFIILTIDRALLAGYRPFLSWWRKLSQFSLRLLVAILMGLTIAHPLVLLLFRDTIQTVVEEKRSSEISQERAKFTIAKDKVRETMDGLEKKIAALQEERKLSYSARFIIQEKTDAASAIPGLTAEQQTELKAATDEATKPFRDRLDIVNTQSDELSPQYAKLQTELGFWQAEFERELNGQRSGMRGEGPRARSIRADQLEPRRTEAQRIGSLLEHLSTEKATLQTQAREAEKGAIASFETRLAEIAAANKAEADRVAALKQRVEEDQATSFTEQQNAVRSALDQQIDTRNLEFKAAQAEIAAIATEEQKRISDIQAEPRKDILTQTLALHGLFKAGSEGGQFAFATYLVLTLLFMLVDTIPLIVKFFTKPGPYDTLLDRDEIAYDSEHRAFRESHQRYMQKLAAGNLIAVTRNKRLENALIDGVEHSRAAQEFLDSLIEMEKSFAAKIKLEQDEAFNAGPEKIAALEAIKKRFYEDMQHRMEVFFAGQHA
;
A
#
# COMPACT_ATOMS: atom_id res chain seq x y z
N MET A 1 42.00 -49.27 -57.08
CA MET A 1 41.58 -48.40 -55.96
C MET A 1 40.37 -47.59 -56.39
N ASN A 2 39.16 -48.10 -56.15
CA ASN A 2 37.95 -47.30 -56.33
C ASN A 2 37.93 -46.24 -55.24
N ARG A 3 38.05 -44.95 -55.60
CA ARG A 3 37.79 -43.84 -54.69
C ARG A 3 36.32 -43.95 -54.26
N SER A 4 36.06 -44.55 -53.11
CA SER A 4 34.71 -44.64 -52.57
C SER A 4 34.21 -43.22 -52.26
N ASN A 5 32.94 -42.95 -52.59
CA ASN A 5 32.32 -41.64 -52.40
C ASN A 5 32.50 -41.17 -50.94
N PRO A 6 32.90 -39.92 -50.69
CA PRO A 6 33.14 -39.40 -49.34
C PRO A 6 31.89 -39.50 -48.45
N PHE A 7 30.70 -39.32 -49.03
CA PHE A 7 29.42 -39.54 -48.35
C PHE A 7 29.24 -40.97 -47.86
N LYS A 8 29.67 -41.96 -48.65
CA LYS A 8 29.58 -43.38 -48.27
C LYS A 8 30.50 -43.69 -47.10
N ARG A 9 31.72 -43.14 -47.09
CA ARG A 9 32.66 -43.26 -45.96
C ARG A 9 32.12 -42.60 -44.70
N LEU A 10 31.47 -41.45 -44.81
CA LEU A 10 30.81 -40.78 -43.68
C LEU A 10 29.70 -41.66 -43.08
N PHE A 11 28.81 -42.22 -43.90
CA PHE A 11 27.74 -43.10 -43.40
C PHE A 11 28.26 -44.42 -42.83
N PHE A 12 29.34 -44.98 -43.38
CA PHE A 12 30.04 -46.13 -42.79
C PHE A 12 30.56 -45.80 -41.39
N TRP A 13 31.22 -44.66 -41.25
CA TRP A 13 31.69 -44.16 -39.96
C TRP A 13 30.53 -43.93 -38.96
N LEU A 14 29.43 -43.35 -39.42
CA LEU A 14 28.22 -43.14 -38.61
C LEU A 14 27.58 -44.45 -38.14
N SER A 15 27.65 -45.50 -38.96
CA SER A 15 27.14 -46.83 -38.60
C SER A 15 28.02 -47.59 -37.60
N GLY A 16 29.18 -47.02 -37.24
CA GLY A 16 30.14 -47.63 -36.31
C GLY A 16 30.92 -48.80 -36.92
N ALA A 17 30.94 -48.92 -38.24
CA ALA A 17 31.55 -50.05 -38.95
C ALA A 17 32.87 -49.68 -39.63
N GLY A 18 33.79 -50.65 -39.72
CA GLY A 18 35.09 -50.48 -40.34
C GLY A 18 34.98 -50.21 -41.83
N THR A 19 35.52 -49.08 -42.31
CA THR A 19 35.43 -48.72 -43.73
C THR A 19 36.16 -49.72 -44.64
N GLU A 20 37.30 -50.23 -44.20
CA GLU A 20 38.14 -51.16 -44.96
C GLU A 20 37.50 -52.54 -45.12
N THR A 21 36.89 -53.07 -44.05
CA THR A 21 36.19 -54.37 -44.06
C THR A 21 34.86 -54.30 -44.81
N LEU A 22 34.14 -53.18 -44.74
CA LEU A 22 32.92 -52.98 -45.53
C LEU A 22 33.17 -52.85 -47.04
N GLU A 23 34.30 -52.26 -47.44
CA GLU A 23 34.64 -52.13 -48.86
C GLU A 23 34.90 -53.49 -49.52
N GLN A 24 35.29 -54.51 -48.75
CA GLN A 24 35.43 -55.91 -49.20
C GLN A 24 34.09 -56.65 -49.34
N CYS A 25 33.02 -56.12 -48.73
CA CYS A 25 31.69 -56.73 -48.73
C CYS A 25 30.88 -56.40 -50.00
N PRO A 26 29.86 -57.21 -50.35
CA PRO A 26 28.99 -56.93 -51.48
C PRO A 26 28.16 -55.64 -51.32
N ASN A 27 27.76 -55.04 -52.44
CA ASN A 27 27.09 -53.73 -52.49
C ASN A 27 25.79 -53.64 -51.68
N TRP A 28 25.04 -54.74 -51.53
CA TRP A 28 23.79 -54.75 -50.75
C TRP A 28 24.04 -54.60 -49.25
N GLU A 29 25.13 -55.19 -48.74
CA GLU A 29 25.56 -55.06 -47.34
C GLU A 29 26.03 -53.63 -47.07
N GLN A 30 26.78 -53.05 -48.01
CA GLN A 30 27.19 -51.66 -47.92
C GLN A 30 25.98 -50.70 -47.84
N ARG A 31 24.91 -50.94 -48.61
CA ARG A 31 23.68 -50.14 -48.53
C ARG A 31 22.97 -50.30 -47.18
N LYS A 32 22.99 -51.50 -46.58
CA LYS A 32 22.44 -51.77 -45.24
C LYS A 32 23.12 -50.92 -44.17
N TYR A 33 24.45 -50.86 -44.15
CA TYR A 33 25.19 -50.03 -43.18
C TYR A 33 25.08 -48.54 -43.46
N VAL A 34 24.96 -48.11 -44.72
CA VAL A 34 24.63 -46.71 -45.05
C VAL A 34 23.26 -46.33 -44.45
N ALA A 35 22.27 -47.21 -44.57
CA ALA A 35 20.96 -46.99 -43.96
C ALA A 35 21.03 -46.93 -42.42
N PHE A 36 21.81 -47.81 -41.78
CA PHE A 36 22.04 -47.72 -40.33
C PHE A 36 22.71 -46.41 -39.91
N GLY A 37 23.72 -45.95 -40.65
CA GLY A 37 24.35 -44.65 -40.40
C GLY A 37 23.37 -43.49 -40.57
N ALA A 38 22.48 -43.55 -41.55
CA ALA A 38 21.45 -42.53 -41.76
C ALA A 38 20.41 -42.51 -40.63
N THR A 39 20.02 -43.67 -40.09
CA THR A 39 19.05 -43.74 -38.98
C THR A 39 19.53 -43.07 -37.69
N VAL A 40 20.85 -43.01 -37.43
CA VAL A 40 21.42 -42.33 -36.26
C VAL A 40 21.33 -40.80 -36.35
N LEU A 41 21.22 -40.25 -37.57
CA LEU A 41 21.10 -38.81 -37.74
C LEU A 41 19.74 -38.28 -37.29
N VAL A 42 18.70 -39.12 -37.28
CA VAL A 42 17.35 -38.71 -36.89
C VAL A 42 17.30 -38.36 -35.38
N PRO A 43 17.72 -39.24 -34.45
CA PRO A 43 17.89 -38.89 -33.03
C PRO A 43 18.77 -37.67 -32.80
N CYS A 44 19.89 -37.57 -33.52
CA CYS A 44 20.81 -36.45 -33.43
C CYS A 44 20.15 -35.11 -33.81
N ALA A 45 19.37 -35.08 -34.90
CA ALA A 45 18.65 -33.89 -35.33
C ALA A 45 17.58 -33.46 -34.32
N PHE A 46 16.82 -34.41 -33.77
CA PHE A 46 15.83 -34.11 -32.74
C PHE A 46 16.47 -33.66 -31.42
N ALA A 47 17.58 -34.27 -31.01
CA ALA A 47 18.36 -33.84 -29.86
C ALA A 47 18.88 -32.41 -30.02
N PHE A 48 19.32 -32.04 -31.23
CA PHE A 48 19.72 -30.67 -31.54
C PHE A 48 18.55 -29.69 -31.35
N ILE A 49 17.38 -29.98 -31.94
CA ILE A 49 16.19 -29.12 -31.84
C ILE A 49 15.71 -29.01 -30.39
N ALA A 50 15.64 -30.13 -29.68
CA ALA A 50 15.25 -30.21 -28.27
C ALA A 50 16.19 -29.39 -27.37
N CYS A 51 17.50 -29.55 -27.55
CA CYS A 51 18.51 -28.81 -26.76
C CYS A 51 18.52 -27.32 -27.12
N ALA A 52 18.41 -26.97 -28.41
CA ALA A 52 18.32 -25.59 -28.85
C ALA A 52 17.08 -24.89 -28.25
N TYR A 53 15.94 -25.59 -28.21
CA TYR A 53 14.74 -25.08 -27.55
C TYR A 53 14.95 -24.91 -26.04
N ALA A 54 15.48 -25.92 -25.35
CA ALA A 54 15.77 -25.83 -23.92
C ALA A 54 16.69 -24.64 -23.59
N LEU A 55 17.75 -24.44 -24.37
CA LEU A 55 18.64 -23.29 -24.23
C LEU A 55 17.97 -21.96 -24.56
N SER A 56 17.04 -21.94 -25.51
CA SER A 56 16.26 -20.72 -25.82
C SER A 56 15.39 -20.23 -24.66
N THR A 57 15.09 -21.10 -23.68
CA THR A 57 14.42 -20.70 -22.42
C THR A 57 15.35 -20.06 -21.40
N LEU A 58 16.66 -20.30 -21.51
CA LEU A 58 17.70 -19.82 -20.59
C LEU A 58 18.40 -18.56 -21.11
N THR A 59 18.68 -18.51 -22.42
CA THR A 59 19.39 -17.41 -23.05
C THR A 59 18.75 -17.05 -24.38
N THR A 60 18.74 -15.76 -24.71
CA THR A 60 18.27 -15.24 -26.01
C THR A 60 19.38 -15.13 -27.04
N ASN A 61 20.65 -15.40 -26.67
CA ASN A 61 21.78 -15.22 -27.57
C ASN A 61 21.95 -16.43 -28.52
N PRO A 62 21.68 -16.29 -29.83
CA PRO A 62 21.78 -17.40 -30.78
C PRO A 62 23.21 -17.96 -30.91
N GLN A 63 24.23 -17.13 -30.62
CA GLN A 63 25.63 -17.55 -30.68
C GLN A 63 26.01 -18.54 -29.56
N VAL A 64 25.23 -18.60 -28.47
CA VAL A 64 25.41 -19.61 -27.41
C VAL A 64 24.52 -20.83 -27.67
N ILE A 65 23.29 -20.61 -28.12
CA ILE A 65 22.29 -21.68 -28.32
C ILE A 65 22.79 -22.72 -29.33
N TYR A 66 23.16 -22.29 -30.55
CA TYR A 66 23.49 -23.24 -31.62
C TYR A 66 24.77 -24.04 -31.38
N PRO A 67 25.89 -23.46 -30.91
CA PRO A 67 27.09 -24.24 -30.63
C PRO A 67 26.90 -25.25 -29.49
N VAL A 68 26.22 -24.87 -28.41
CA VAL A 68 25.99 -25.78 -27.28
C VAL A 68 25.03 -26.91 -27.70
N ALA A 69 23.97 -26.60 -28.45
CA ALA A 69 23.09 -27.62 -29.02
C ALA A 69 23.83 -28.56 -29.99
N ALA A 70 24.78 -28.05 -30.77
CA ALA A 70 25.60 -28.86 -31.67
C ALA A 70 26.53 -29.82 -30.89
N VAL A 71 27.13 -29.35 -29.79
CA VAL A 71 27.92 -30.22 -28.89
C VAL A 71 27.04 -31.31 -28.29
N TRP A 72 25.84 -30.96 -27.82
CA TRP A 72 24.90 -31.96 -27.29
C TRP A 72 24.48 -32.99 -28.34
N ALA A 73 24.10 -32.54 -29.54
CA ALA A 73 23.76 -33.41 -30.66
C ALA A 73 24.94 -34.34 -31.03
N PHE A 74 26.17 -33.82 -30.99
CA PHE A 74 27.39 -34.62 -31.21
C PHE A 74 27.58 -35.67 -30.11
N ILE A 75 27.29 -35.36 -28.85
CA ILE A 75 27.31 -36.35 -27.75
C ILE A 75 26.32 -37.48 -28.04
N ILE A 76 25.06 -37.15 -28.38
CA ILE A 76 24.04 -38.17 -28.72
C ILE A 76 24.49 -39.02 -29.91
N LEU A 77 24.97 -38.38 -30.97
CA LEU A 77 25.53 -39.06 -32.15
C LEU A 77 26.64 -40.06 -31.78
N THR A 78 27.54 -39.69 -30.87
CA THR A 78 28.63 -40.57 -30.43
C THR A 78 28.14 -41.75 -29.59
N ILE A 79 27.15 -41.53 -28.72
CA ILE A 79 26.53 -42.57 -27.89
C ILE A 79 25.78 -43.57 -28.76
N ASP A 80 24.95 -43.08 -29.69
CA ASP A 80 24.22 -43.94 -30.63
C ASP A 80 25.15 -44.74 -31.54
N ARG A 81 26.23 -44.10 -32.03
CA ARG A 81 27.28 -44.77 -32.79
C ARG A 81 27.95 -45.87 -31.97
N ALA A 82 28.35 -45.58 -30.72
CA ALA A 82 29.00 -46.54 -29.84
C ALA A 82 28.09 -47.75 -29.55
N LEU A 83 26.80 -47.49 -29.35
CA LEU A 83 25.81 -48.55 -29.10
C LEU A 83 25.53 -49.40 -30.34
N LEU A 84 25.59 -48.83 -31.54
CA LEU A 84 25.53 -49.57 -32.81
C LEU A 84 26.77 -50.42 -33.08
N ALA A 85 27.96 -49.91 -32.72
CA ALA A 85 29.24 -50.59 -32.87
C ALA A 85 29.43 -51.72 -31.86
N GLY A 86 28.84 -51.61 -30.67
CA GLY A 86 28.92 -52.61 -29.60
C GLY A 86 28.07 -53.87 -29.82
N TYR A 87 27.14 -53.86 -30.77
CA TYR A 87 26.31 -55.03 -31.06
C TYR A 87 27.15 -56.16 -31.68
N ARG A 88 27.07 -57.37 -31.11
CA ARG A 88 27.78 -58.56 -31.58
C ARG A 88 26.81 -59.69 -31.93
N PRO A 89 26.65 -60.05 -33.23
CA PRO A 89 25.66 -61.05 -33.66
C PRO A 89 25.96 -62.49 -33.25
N PHE A 90 27.20 -62.83 -32.90
CA PHE A 90 27.60 -64.22 -32.58
C PHE A 90 27.64 -64.52 -31.07
N LEU A 91 27.24 -63.57 -30.22
CA LEU A 91 27.12 -63.80 -28.77
C LEU A 91 25.95 -64.72 -28.41
N SER A 92 26.03 -65.33 -27.21
CA SER A 92 24.95 -66.16 -26.67
C SER A 92 23.64 -65.35 -26.50
N TRP A 93 22.50 -66.02 -26.62
CA TRP A 93 21.18 -65.38 -26.59
C TRP A 93 20.96 -64.50 -25.35
N TRP A 94 21.39 -64.95 -24.16
CA TRP A 94 21.32 -64.18 -22.92
C TRP A 94 22.16 -62.89 -22.95
N ARG A 95 23.36 -62.94 -23.54
CA ARG A 95 24.21 -61.75 -23.66
C ARG A 95 23.67 -60.77 -24.70
N LYS A 96 23.08 -61.27 -25.80
CA LYS A 96 22.35 -60.45 -26.78
C LYS A 96 21.16 -59.73 -26.14
N LEU A 97 20.39 -60.44 -25.31
CA LEU A 97 19.26 -59.84 -24.60
C LEU A 97 19.73 -58.78 -23.59
N SER A 98 20.85 -59.00 -22.90
CA SER A 98 21.45 -58.01 -21.99
C SER A 98 21.94 -56.75 -22.72
N GLN A 99 22.53 -56.89 -23.91
CA GLN A 99 22.91 -55.73 -24.74
C GLN A 99 21.66 -54.97 -25.23
N PHE A 100 20.60 -55.70 -25.62
CA PHE A 100 19.33 -55.12 -26.02
C PHE A 100 18.64 -54.38 -24.87
N SER A 101 18.58 -54.97 -23.67
CA SER A 101 17.93 -54.35 -22.50
C SER A 101 18.67 -53.10 -22.01
N LEU A 102 20.00 -53.13 -21.99
CA LEU A 102 20.82 -51.96 -21.67
C LEU A 102 20.54 -50.81 -22.66
N ARG A 103 20.43 -51.12 -23.96
CA ARG A 103 20.06 -50.14 -24.98
C ARG A 103 18.63 -49.62 -24.78
N LEU A 104 17.67 -50.50 -24.49
CA LEU A 104 16.28 -50.12 -24.24
C LEU A 104 16.19 -49.15 -23.06
N LEU A 105 16.93 -49.39 -21.98
CA LEU A 105 16.99 -48.52 -20.81
C LEU A 105 17.55 -47.14 -21.18
N VAL A 106 18.68 -47.10 -21.91
CA VAL A 106 19.28 -45.84 -22.38
C VAL A 106 18.33 -45.09 -23.32
N ALA A 107 17.64 -45.79 -24.21
CA ALA A 107 16.66 -45.20 -25.13
C ALA A 107 15.42 -44.67 -24.41
N ILE A 108 14.96 -45.31 -23.33
CA ILE A 108 13.89 -44.77 -22.48
C ILE A 108 14.34 -43.46 -21.82
N LEU A 109 15.55 -43.45 -21.26
CA LEU A 109 16.11 -42.27 -20.60
C LEU A 109 16.28 -41.10 -21.60
N MET A 110 16.86 -41.38 -22.77
CA MET A 110 17.06 -40.38 -23.83
C MET A 110 15.74 -39.93 -24.46
N GLY A 111 14.83 -40.87 -24.74
CA GLY A 111 13.50 -40.57 -25.26
C GLY A 111 12.72 -39.65 -24.33
N LEU A 112 12.75 -39.90 -23.03
CA LEU A 112 12.10 -39.03 -22.04
C LEU A 112 12.73 -37.63 -21.97
N THR A 113 14.06 -37.55 -21.98
CA THR A 113 14.78 -36.27 -21.88
C THR A 113 14.65 -35.42 -23.13
N ILE A 114 14.59 -36.01 -24.32
CA ILE A 114 14.42 -35.30 -25.60
C ILE A 114 12.95 -34.94 -25.84
N ALA A 115 12.01 -35.83 -25.49
CA ALA A 115 10.57 -35.58 -25.69
C ALA A 115 10.08 -34.37 -24.91
N HIS A 116 10.57 -34.18 -23.68
CA HIS A 116 10.10 -33.12 -22.80
C HIS A 116 10.21 -31.70 -23.39
N PRO A 117 11.40 -31.18 -23.76
CA PRO A 117 11.52 -29.86 -24.38
C PRO A 117 10.79 -29.78 -25.73
N LEU A 118 10.66 -30.88 -26.46
CA LEU A 118 9.99 -30.89 -27.76
C LEU A 118 8.46 -30.80 -27.62
N VAL A 119 7.89 -31.40 -26.58
CA VAL A 119 6.48 -31.24 -26.21
C VAL A 119 6.21 -29.80 -25.75
N LEU A 120 7.12 -29.21 -24.98
CA LEU A 120 7.02 -27.79 -24.61
C LEU A 120 7.05 -26.87 -25.84
N LEU A 121 7.90 -27.18 -26.84
CA LEU A 121 7.94 -26.47 -28.10
C LEU A 121 6.64 -26.62 -28.89
N LEU A 122 6.06 -27.83 -28.93
CA LEU A 122 4.81 -28.11 -29.66
C LEU A 122 3.62 -27.36 -29.06
N PHE A 123 3.52 -27.29 -27.73
CA PHE A 123 2.42 -26.63 -27.01
C PHE A 123 2.77 -25.24 -26.50
N ARG A 124 3.78 -24.59 -27.09
CA ARG A 124 4.29 -23.29 -26.62
C ARG A 124 3.19 -22.25 -26.44
N ASP A 125 2.31 -22.12 -27.43
CA ASP A 125 1.25 -21.11 -27.41
C ASP A 125 0.20 -21.42 -26.32
N THR A 126 -0.22 -22.69 -26.20
CA THR A 126 -1.15 -23.13 -25.16
C THR A 126 -0.56 -22.93 -23.76
N ILE A 127 0.73 -23.25 -23.58
CA ILE A 127 1.44 -23.04 -22.32
C ILE A 127 1.50 -21.55 -21.99
N GLN A 128 1.81 -20.70 -22.98
CA GLN A 128 1.86 -19.26 -22.79
C GLN A 128 0.48 -18.71 -22.37
N THR A 129 -0.60 -19.17 -22.98
CA THR A 129 -1.97 -18.78 -22.57
C THR A 129 -2.27 -19.16 -21.13
N VAL A 130 -1.92 -20.39 -20.70
CA VAL A 130 -2.12 -20.82 -19.30
C VAL A 130 -1.27 -20.01 -18.31
N VAL A 131 -0.04 -19.65 -18.69
CA VAL A 131 0.83 -18.79 -17.88
C VAL A 131 0.26 -17.38 -17.78
N GLU A 132 -0.29 -16.84 -18.88
CA GLU A 132 -0.95 -15.54 -18.90
C GLU A 132 -2.26 -15.55 -18.11
N GLU A 133 -3.04 -16.63 -18.16
CA GLU A 133 -4.23 -16.82 -17.34
C GLU A 133 -3.87 -16.81 -15.85
N LYS A 134 -2.85 -17.57 -15.43
CA LYS A 134 -2.34 -17.54 -14.05
C LYS A 134 -1.86 -16.14 -13.64
N ARG A 135 -1.14 -15.44 -14.52
CA ARG A 135 -0.71 -14.05 -14.28
C ARG A 135 -1.92 -13.13 -14.12
N SER A 136 -2.95 -13.29 -14.95
CA SER A 136 -4.18 -12.48 -14.88
C SER A 136 -4.94 -12.72 -13.56
N SER A 137 -5.00 -13.99 -13.10
CA SER A 137 -5.58 -14.35 -11.81
C SER A 137 -4.81 -13.72 -10.66
N GLU A 138 -3.48 -13.78 -10.68
CA GLU A 138 -2.62 -13.14 -9.67
C GLU A 138 -2.81 -11.62 -9.63
N ILE A 139 -2.84 -10.96 -10.80
CA ILE A 139 -3.13 -9.52 -10.91
C ILE A 139 -4.52 -9.21 -10.35
N SER A 140 -5.53 -10.04 -10.61
CA SER A 140 -6.89 -9.82 -10.09
C SER A 140 -6.94 -9.93 -8.55
N GLN A 141 -6.16 -10.84 -7.96
CA GLN A 141 -6.06 -10.99 -6.51
C GLN A 141 -5.35 -9.80 -5.88
N GLU A 142 -4.26 -9.31 -6.47
CA GLU A 142 -3.58 -8.10 -6.02
C GLU A 142 -4.48 -6.86 -6.14
N ARG A 143 -5.17 -6.69 -7.27
CA ARG A 143 -6.18 -5.62 -7.45
C ARG A 143 -7.26 -5.67 -6.39
N ALA A 144 -7.74 -6.86 -6.01
CA ALA A 144 -8.73 -7.00 -4.95
C ALA A 144 -8.20 -6.50 -3.59
N LYS A 145 -6.95 -6.81 -3.23
CA LYS A 145 -6.31 -6.30 -2.00
C LYS A 145 -6.21 -4.77 -2.00
N PHE A 146 -5.77 -4.18 -3.11
CA PHE A 146 -5.68 -2.73 -3.25
C PHE A 146 -7.05 -2.05 -3.28
N THR A 147 -8.07 -2.69 -3.85
CA THR A 147 -9.46 -2.19 -3.83
C THR A 147 -9.98 -2.10 -2.39
N ILE A 148 -9.77 -3.14 -1.58
CA ILE A 148 -10.14 -3.13 -0.15
C ILE A 148 -9.41 -2.01 0.61
N ALA A 149 -8.12 -1.80 0.34
CA ALA A 149 -7.36 -0.73 0.96
C ALA A 149 -7.88 0.66 0.56
N LYS A 150 -8.18 0.88 -0.73
CA LYS A 150 -8.77 2.13 -1.23
C LYS A 150 -10.16 2.38 -0.66
N ASP A 151 -10.99 1.36 -0.57
CA ASP A 151 -12.36 1.49 -0.05
C ASP A 151 -12.35 1.86 1.43
N LYS A 152 -11.41 1.33 2.23
CA LYS A 152 -11.22 1.76 3.62
C LYS A 152 -10.88 3.25 3.73
N VAL A 153 -10.00 3.77 2.85
CA VAL A 153 -9.65 5.19 2.84
C VAL A 153 -10.80 6.05 2.27
N ARG A 154 -11.59 5.53 1.32
CA ARG A 154 -12.80 6.20 0.85
C ARG A 154 -13.85 6.33 1.96
N GLU A 155 -14.04 5.30 2.77
CA GLU A 155 -14.95 5.36 3.91
C GLU A 155 -14.53 6.43 4.93
N THR A 156 -13.23 6.56 5.21
CA THR A 156 -12.73 7.63 6.08
C THR A 156 -12.91 9.01 5.44
N MET A 157 -12.71 9.14 4.13
CA MET A 157 -12.98 10.37 3.38
C MET A 157 -14.46 10.76 3.42
N ASP A 158 -15.39 9.83 3.18
CA ASP A 158 -16.83 10.09 3.26
C ASP A 158 -17.24 10.52 4.68
N GLY A 159 -16.62 9.91 5.69
CA GLY A 159 -16.80 10.30 7.10
C GLY A 159 -16.29 11.70 7.40
N LEU A 160 -15.13 12.08 6.85
CA LEU A 160 -14.57 13.43 6.97
C LEU A 160 -15.41 14.46 6.21
N GLU A 161 -15.88 14.14 5.01
CA GLU A 161 -16.73 15.01 4.19
C GLU A 161 -18.05 15.33 4.92
N LYS A 162 -18.71 14.33 5.51
CA LYS A 162 -19.91 14.53 6.33
C LYS A 162 -19.65 15.45 7.53
N LYS A 163 -18.50 15.29 8.20
CA LYS A 163 -18.11 16.16 9.34
C LYS A 163 -17.83 17.59 8.88
N ILE A 164 -17.13 17.77 7.76
CA ILE A 164 -16.86 19.09 7.18
C ILE A 164 -18.18 19.78 6.79
N ALA A 165 -19.09 19.05 6.13
CA ALA A 165 -20.40 19.57 5.75
C ALA A 165 -21.23 20.00 6.98
N ALA A 166 -21.22 19.19 8.06
CA ALA A 166 -21.91 19.54 9.31
C ALA A 166 -21.33 20.82 9.95
N LEU A 167 -20.01 20.95 10.02
CA LEU A 167 -19.35 22.15 10.54
C LEU A 167 -19.63 23.39 9.68
N GLN A 168 -19.68 23.23 8.36
CA GLN A 168 -20.04 24.32 7.44
C GLN A 168 -21.49 24.78 7.62
N GLU A 169 -22.43 23.87 7.88
CA GLU A 169 -23.82 24.22 8.20
C GLU A 169 -23.93 24.92 9.56
N GLU A 170 -23.25 24.42 10.60
CA GLU A 170 -23.18 25.08 11.91
C GLU A 170 -22.63 26.51 11.78
N ARG A 171 -21.59 26.68 10.97
CA ARG A 171 -21.03 27.99 10.64
C ARG A 171 -22.06 28.88 9.95
N LYS A 172 -22.83 28.38 8.96
CA LYS A 172 -23.87 29.16 8.28
C LYS A 172 -24.95 29.62 9.27
N LEU A 173 -25.40 28.74 10.17
CA LEU A 173 -26.39 29.06 11.19
C LEU A 173 -25.91 30.15 12.15
N SER A 174 -24.61 30.24 12.43
CA SER A 174 -24.03 31.32 13.24
C SER A 174 -24.23 32.72 12.63
N TYR A 175 -24.48 32.84 11.32
CA TYR A 175 -24.77 34.11 10.65
C TYR A 175 -26.25 34.49 10.69
N SER A 176 -27.17 33.53 10.88
CA SER A 176 -28.59 33.81 11.00
C SER A 176 -28.96 34.19 12.43
N ALA A 177 -29.01 35.49 12.73
CA ALA A 177 -29.44 36.00 14.03
C ALA A 177 -30.98 35.94 14.15
N ARG A 178 -31.48 35.08 15.06
CA ARG A 178 -32.87 35.12 15.54
C ARG A 178 -32.96 36.26 16.56
N PHE A 179 -33.23 37.48 16.10
CA PHE A 179 -33.38 38.65 16.97
C PHE A 179 -34.55 38.43 17.94
N ILE A 180 -34.27 38.43 19.26
CA ILE A 180 -35.30 38.59 20.29
C ILE A 180 -35.64 40.08 20.31
N ILE A 181 -36.54 40.51 19.44
CA ILE A 181 -37.17 41.82 19.57
C ILE A 181 -38.19 41.66 20.69
N GLN A 182 -37.79 42.05 21.90
CA GLN A 182 -38.72 42.25 23.00
C GLN A 182 -39.63 43.41 22.58
N GLU A 183 -40.93 43.14 22.44
CA GLU A 183 -41.95 44.13 22.08
C GLU A 183 -41.78 45.40 22.91
N LYS A 184 -41.33 46.47 22.25
CA LYS A 184 -41.43 47.83 22.75
C LYS A 184 -42.90 48.19 22.67
N THR A 185 -43.67 47.87 23.71
CA THR A 185 -45.02 48.43 23.86
C THR A 185 -44.85 49.92 24.18
N ASP A 186 -45.49 50.73 23.35
CA ASP A 186 -45.16 52.12 23.13
C ASP A 186 -45.36 53.00 24.37
N ALA A 187 -44.31 53.77 24.68
CA ALA A 187 -44.40 54.97 25.49
C ALA A 187 -45.12 56.06 24.69
N ALA A 188 -46.45 56.02 24.66
CA ALA A 188 -47.29 57.04 24.03
C ALA A 188 -48.39 57.50 24.97
N SER A 189 -48.06 58.44 25.86
CA SER A 189 -49.04 59.40 26.41
C SER A 189 -48.32 60.58 27.06
N ALA A 190 -47.75 61.47 26.25
CA ALA A 190 -47.52 62.84 26.68
C ALA A 190 -48.89 63.56 26.67
N ILE A 191 -49.55 63.63 27.83
CA ILE A 191 -50.80 64.34 28.01
C ILE A 191 -50.48 65.82 28.27
N PRO A 192 -50.95 66.77 27.45
CA PRO A 192 -50.80 68.19 27.72
C PRO A 192 -51.89 68.63 28.71
N GLY A 193 -51.56 68.63 29.99
CA GLY A 193 -52.39 69.17 31.06
C GLY A 193 -51.83 68.82 32.43
N LEU A 194 -51.94 69.72 33.41
CA LEU A 194 -51.61 69.40 34.80
C LEU A 194 -52.38 68.15 35.22
N THR A 195 -51.67 67.18 35.82
CA THR A 195 -52.30 65.97 36.34
C THR A 195 -53.34 66.34 37.40
N ALA A 196 -54.32 65.46 37.66
CA ALA A 196 -55.37 65.73 38.66
C ALA A 196 -54.79 66.08 40.04
N GLU A 197 -53.65 65.47 40.39
CA GLU A 197 -52.89 65.75 41.62
C GLU A 197 -52.26 67.15 41.61
N GLN A 198 -51.65 67.56 40.50
CA GLN A 198 -51.07 68.91 40.35
C GLN A 198 -52.15 70.00 40.36
N GLN A 199 -53.35 69.71 39.86
CA GLN A 199 -54.49 70.63 39.95
C GLN A 199 -54.99 70.79 41.38
N THR A 200 -54.95 69.73 42.20
CA THR A 200 -55.30 69.82 43.62
C THR A 200 -54.26 70.60 44.42
N GLU A 201 -52.97 70.41 44.13
CA GLU A 201 -51.89 71.16 44.79
C GLU A 201 -51.88 72.64 44.42
N LEU A 202 -52.09 72.97 43.13
CA LEU A 202 -52.22 74.36 42.68
C LEU A 202 -53.40 75.05 43.38
N LYS A 203 -54.56 74.39 43.46
CA LYS A 203 -55.73 74.90 44.17
C LYS A 203 -55.43 75.16 45.63
N ALA A 204 -54.82 74.19 46.33
CA ALA A 204 -54.42 74.34 47.73
C ALA A 204 -53.47 75.54 47.94
N ALA A 205 -52.46 75.71 47.08
CA ALA A 205 -51.53 76.83 47.15
C ALA A 205 -52.19 78.18 46.87
N THR A 206 -53.10 78.25 45.89
CA THR A 206 -53.87 79.48 45.60
C THR A 206 -54.87 79.80 46.71
N ASP A 207 -55.48 78.79 47.32
CA ASP A 207 -56.41 78.98 48.43
C ASP A 207 -55.69 79.43 49.70
N GLU A 208 -54.53 78.86 50.02
CA GLU A 208 -53.69 79.31 51.15
C GLU A 208 -53.23 80.76 50.97
N ALA A 209 -52.78 81.14 49.77
CA ALA A 209 -52.30 82.49 49.48
C ALA A 209 -53.42 83.56 49.47
N THR A 210 -54.66 83.19 49.08
CA THR A 210 -55.79 84.12 48.98
C THR A 210 -56.68 84.17 50.23
N LYS A 211 -56.60 83.18 51.11
CA LYS A 211 -57.37 83.06 52.36
C LYS A 211 -57.40 84.34 53.22
N PRO A 212 -56.27 84.97 53.61
CA PRO A 212 -56.30 86.15 54.48
C PRO A 212 -57.01 87.35 53.83
N PHE A 213 -56.93 87.46 52.50
CA PHE A 213 -57.63 88.52 51.77
C PHE A 213 -59.12 88.23 51.62
N ARG A 214 -59.52 86.97 51.37
CA ARG A 214 -60.93 86.55 51.30
C ARG A 214 -61.64 86.74 52.65
N ASP A 215 -61.03 86.29 53.75
CA ASP A 215 -61.58 86.42 55.10
C ASP A 215 -61.81 87.90 55.45
N ARG A 216 -60.87 88.78 55.09
CA ARG A 216 -61.01 90.23 55.31
C ARG A 216 -62.08 90.86 54.40
N LEU A 217 -62.19 90.41 53.15
CA LEU A 217 -63.22 90.85 52.20
C LEU A 217 -64.63 90.52 52.69
N ASP A 218 -64.83 89.34 53.27
CA ASP A 218 -66.12 88.92 53.83
C ASP A 218 -66.52 89.79 55.03
N ILE A 219 -65.56 90.16 55.88
CA ILE A 219 -65.80 91.10 56.99
C ILE A 219 -66.16 92.50 56.46
N VAL A 220 -65.44 93.01 55.47
CA VAL A 220 -65.72 94.33 54.88
C VAL A 220 -67.07 94.35 54.15
N ASN A 221 -67.45 93.24 53.48
CA ASN A 221 -68.75 93.11 52.84
C ASN A 221 -69.89 93.10 53.86
N THR A 222 -69.77 92.32 54.95
CA THR A 222 -70.80 92.30 56.01
C THR A 222 -70.97 93.68 56.65
N GLN A 223 -69.87 94.39 56.93
CA GLN A 223 -69.91 95.77 57.44
C GLN A 223 -70.55 96.76 56.44
N SER A 224 -70.27 96.61 55.15
CA SER A 224 -70.87 97.43 54.10
C SER A 224 -72.37 97.16 53.94
N ASP A 225 -72.78 95.89 54.01
CA ASP A 225 -74.18 95.46 53.87
C ASP A 225 -75.04 95.90 55.06
N GLU A 226 -74.46 96.03 56.27
CA GLU A 226 -75.15 96.56 57.45
C GLU A 226 -75.33 98.09 57.42
N LEU A 227 -74.30 98.82 56.97
CA LEU A 227 -74.29 100.29 56.98
C LEU A 227 -75.02 100.90 55.78
N SER A 228 -75.04 100.22 54.63
CA SER A 228 -75.71 100.66 53.40
C SER A 228 -77.22 100.96 53.59
N PRO A 229 -78.04 100.06 54.17
CA PRO A 229 -79.46 100.34 54.39
C PRO A 229 -79.69 101.44 55.44
N GLN A 230 -78.81 101.56 56.44
CA GLN A 230 -78.88 102.64 57.44
C GLN A 230 -78.61 104.00 56.80
N TYR A 231 -77.59 104.08 55.93
CA TYR A 231 -77.28 105.25 55.14
C TYR A 231 -78.44 105.64 54.20
N ALA A 232 -79.02 104.66 53.49
CA ALA A 232 -80.17 104.88 52.60
C ALA A 232 -81.40 105.40 53.37
N LYS A 233 -81.67 104.87 54.56
CA LYS A 233 -82.74 105.35 55.43
C LYS A 233 -82.48 106.79 55.93
N LEU A 234 -81.25 107.08 56.37
CA LEU A 234 -80.86 108.44 56.76
C LEU A 234 -80.99 109.45 55.62
N GLN A 235 -80.64 109.07 54.38
CA GLN A 235 -80.79 109.93 53.21
C GLN A 235 -82.25 110.22 52.86
N THR A 236 -83.13 109.21 52.95
CA THR A 236 -84.57 109.41 52.72
C THR A 236 -85.21 110.29 53.81
N GLU A 237 -84.82 110.09 55.08
CA GLU A 237 -85.24 110.95 56.20
C GLU A 237 -84.71 112.39 56.04
N LEU A 238 -83.45 112.57 55.63
CA LEU A 238 -82.88 113.88 55.33
C LEU A 238 -83.64 114.59 54.22
N GLY A 239 -83.97 113.89 53.12
CA GLY A 239 -84.76 114.44 52.02
C GLY A 239 -86.15 114.87 52.47
N PHE A 240 -86.81 114.06 53.31
CA PHE A 240 -88.13 114.38 53.87
C PHE A 240 -88.07 115.64 54.77
N TRP A 241 -87.13 115.70 55.72
CA TRP A 241 -87.00 116.84 56.62
C TRP A 241 -86.48 118.11 55.93
N GLN A 242 -85.66 117.98 54.88
CA GLN A 242 -85.26 119.12 54.04
C GLN A 242 -86.46 119.72 53.32
N ALA A 243 -87.32 118.87 52.74
CA ALA A 243 -88.56 119.33 52.10
C ALA A 243 -89.52 120.00 53.10
N GLU A 244 -89.68 119.45 54.32
CA GLU A 244 -90.50 120.09 55.38
C GLU A 244 -89.89 121.41 55.88
N PHE A 245 -88.57 121.50 56.02
CA PHE A 245 -87.88 122.73 56.39
C PHE A 245 -88.04 123.83 55.32
N GLU A 246 -87.92 123.48 54.04
CA GLU A 246 -88.15 124.38 52.92
C GLU A 246 -89.62 124.84 52.82
N ARG A 247 -90.58 123.95 53.14
CA ARG A 247 -92.00 124.29 53.20
C ARG A 247 -92.33 125.29 54.31
N GLU A 248 -91.74 125.14 55.50
CA GLU A 248 -91.89 126.09 56.62
C GLU A 248 -91.25 127.45 56.31
N LEU A 249 -90.06 127.46 55.70
CA LEU A 249 -89.41 128.70 55.23
C LEU A 249 -90.27 129.49 54.23
N ASN A 250 -90.99 128.77 53.36
CA ASN A 250 -91.83 129.35 52.33
C ASN A 250 -93.22 129.81 52.84
N GLY A 251 -93.54 129.62 54.13
CA GLY A 251 -94.72 130.17 54.80
C GLY A 251 -96.04 129.41 54.60
N GLN A 252 -95.99 128.17 54.10
CA GLN A 252 -97.18 127.40 53.69
C GLN A 252 -98.01 126.81 54.84
N ARG A 253 -97.51 126.84 56.09
CA ARG A 253 -98.23 126.33 57.28
C ARG A 253 -98.31 127.31 58.45
N SER A 254 -97.24 128.07 58.74
CA SER A 254 -97.19 129.00 59.86
C SER A 254 -97.61 130.45 59.50
N GLY A 255 -97.96 130.72 58.24
CA GLY A 255 -98.47 132.04 57.79
C GLY A 255 -97.45 133.18 57.77
N MET A 256 -96.20 132.95 58.19
CA MET A 256 -95.09 133.92 58.14
C MET A 256 -93.91 133.36 57.35
N ARG A 257 -93.32 134.18 56.48
CA ARG A 257 -92.09 133.87 55.75
C ARG A 257 -90.87 134.24 56.61
N GLY A 258 -89.93 133.31 56.76
CA GLY A 258 -88.70 133.50 57.54
C GLY A 258 -88.50 132.46 58.64
N GLU A 259 -87.36 132.51 59.34
CA GLU A 259 -87.00 131.54 60.37
C GLU A 259 -87.83 131.72 61.65
N GLY A 260 -89.03 131.14 61.67
CA GLY A 260 -89.82 131.01 62.89
C GLY A 260 -89.22 129.99 63.89
N PRO A 261 -89.69 129.95 65.15
CA PRO A 261 -89.16 129.06 66.18
C PRO A 261 -89.13 127.58 65.77
N ARG A 262 -90.13 127.14 65.00
CA ARG A 262 -90.27 125.77 64.50
C ARG A 262 -89.30 125.43 63.36
N ALA A 263 -88.95 126.38 62.51
CA ALA A 263 -87.93 126.17 61.47
C ALA A 263 -86.56 125.98 62.12
N ARG A 264 -86.24 126.78 63.16
CA ARG A 264 -85.00 126.61 63.94
C ARG A 264 -84.93 125.24 64.64
N SER A 265 -86.03 124.76 65.23
CA SER A 265 -86.06 123.43 65.84
C SER A 265 -85.93 122.31 64.80
N ILE A 266 -86.52 122.44 63.60
CA ILE A 266 -86.31 121.44 62.53
C ILE A 266 -84.85 121.43 62.07
N ARG A 267 -84.20 122.60 61.94
CA ARG A 267 -82.77 122.67 61.57
C ARG A 267 -81.89 122.05 62.66
N ALA A 268 -82.05 122.49 63.91
CA ALA A 268 -81.19 122.09 65.03
C ALA A 268 -81.47 120.66 65.52
N ASP A 269 -82.73 120.25 65.63
CA ASP A 269 -83.08 118.95 66.22
C ASP A 269 -83.20 117.82 65.18
N GLN A 270 -83.52 118.13 63.91
CA GLN A 270 -83.83 117.10 62.91
C GLN A 270 -82.84 117.04 61.74
N LEU A 271 -82.34 118.19 61.24
CA LEU A 271 -81.47 118.24 60.07
C LEU A 271 -79.98 118.14 60.41
N GLU A 272 -79.48 118.95 61.35
CA GLU A 272 -78.06 118.97 61.71
C GLU A 272 -77.56 117.63 62.25
N PRO A 273 -78.27 116.94 63.18
CA PRO A 273 -77.84 115.63 63.68
C PRO A 273 -77.84 114.54 62.60
N ARG A 274 -78.80 114.60 61.67
CA ARG A 274 -78.85 113.62 60.56
C ARG A 274 -77.81 113.91 59.49
N ARG A 275 -77.43 115.18 59.26
CA ARG A 275 -76.36 115.55 58.32
C ARG A 275 -75.00 115.09 58.82
N THR A 276 -74.72 115.29 60.11
CA THR A 276 -73.46 114.82 60.72
C THR A 276 -73.40 113.29 60.73
N GLU A 277 -74.52 112.62 61.04
CA GLU A 277 -74.58 111.16 61.04
C GLU A 277 -74.49 110.56 59.61
N ALA A 278 -75.14 111.19 58.62
CA ALA A 278 -74.99 110.79 57.22
C ALA A 278 -73.55 111.03 56.72
N GLN A 279 -72.89 112.12 57.09
CA GLN A 279 -71.47 112.32 56.74
C GLN A 279 -70.57 111.27 57.38
N ARG A 280 -70.83 110.89 58.64
CA ARG A 280 -70.08 109.84 59.35
C ARG A 280 -70.24 108.47 58.70
N ILE A 281 -71.47 108.06 58.38
CA ILE A 281 -71.73 106.77 57.73
C ILE A 281 -71.25 106.79 56.26
N GLY A 282 -71.37 107.93 55.58
CA GLY A 282 -70.89 108.13 54.21
C GLY A 282 -69.38 107.99 54.08
N SER A 283 -68.61 108.63 54.97
CA SER A 283 -67.14 108.50 54.98
C SER A 283 -66.68 107.09 55.38
N LEU A 284 -67.43 106.42 56.27
CA LEU A 284 -67.17 105.04 56.64
C LEU A 284 -67.42 104.07 55.47
N LEU A 285 -68.50 104.26 54.72
CA LEU A 285 -68.78 103.49 53.50
C LEU A 285 -67.74 103.75 52.39
N GLU A 286 -67.26 104.99 52.25
CA GLU A 286 -66.19 105.34 51.32
C GLU A 286 -64.87 104.64 51.71
N HIS A 287 -64.50 104.65 52.99
CA HIS A 287 -63.35 103.89 53.52
C HIS A 287 -63.50 102.39 53.26
N LEU A 288 -64.65 101.78 53.58
CA LEU A 288 -64.89 100.36 53.33
C LEU A 288 -64.86 100.02 51.83
N SER A 289 -65.33 100.92 50.96
CA SER A 289 -65.29 100.73 49.50
C SER A 289 -63.86 100.75 48.95
N THR A 290 -63.01 101.63 49.48
CA THR A 290 -61.60 101.73 49.09
C THR A 290 -60.79 100.56 49.65
N GLU A 291 -61.03 100.15 50.90
CA GLU A 291 -60.44 98.94 51.49
C GLU A 291 -60.83 97.67 50.72
N LYS A 292 -62.09 97.56 50.28
CA LYS A 292 -62.54 96.46 49.42
C LYS A 292 -61.80 96.42 48.09
N ALA A 293 -61.63 97.56 47.42
CA ALA A 293 -60.93 97.63 46.14
C ALA A 293 -59.44 97.27 46.25
N THR A 294 -58.77 97.68 47.34
CA THR A 294 -57.36 97.33 47.59
C THR A 294 -57.21 95.85 47.92
N LEU A 295 -58.06 95.28 48.76
CA LEU A 295 -58.05 93.85 49.09
C LEU A 295 -58.33 92.97 47.86
N GLN A 296 -59.23 93.36 46.97
CA GLN A 296 -59.47 92.65 45.71
C GLN A 296 -58.25 92.66 44.79
N THR A 297 -57.50 93.76 44.77
CA THR A 297 -56.27 93.88 43.95
C THR A 297 -55.16 93.01 44.54
N GLN A 298 -54.96 93.07 45.86
CA GLN A 298 -53.98 92.25 46.56
C GLN A 298 -54.27 90.75 46.45
N ALA A 299 -55.55 90.34 46.52
CA ALA A 299 -55.95 88.94 46.31
C ALA A 299 -55.58 88.44 44.91
N ARG A 300 -55.79 89.26 43.86
CA ARG A 300 -55.42 88.91 42.47
C ARG A 300 -53.92 88.85 42.26
N GLU A 301 -53.16 89.73 42.92
CA GLU A 301 -51.69 89.72 42.87
C GLU A 301 -51.12 88.51 43.60
N ALA A 302 -51.67 88.16 44.77
CA ALA A 302 -51.29 86.96 45.52
C ALA A 302 -51.59 85.67 44.74
N GLU A 303 -52.75 85.59 44.07
CA GLU A 303 -53.11 84.47 43.19
C GLU A 303 -52.13 84.33 42.02
N LYS A 304 -51.80 85.43 41.33
CA LYS A 304 -50.79 85.43 40.26
C LYS A 304 -49.40 85.02 40.76
N GLY A 305 -48.99 85.51 41.92
CA GLY A 305 -47.72 85.15 42.54
C GLY A 305 -47.63 83.66 42.90
N ALA A 306 -48.71 83.10 43.46
CA ALA A 306 -48.81 81.68 43.78
C ALA A 306 -48.72 80.81 42.52
N ILE A 307 -49.47 81.15 41.47
CA ILE A 307 -49.44 80.46 40.18
C ILE A 307 -48.03 80.48 39.57
N ALA A 308 -47.39 81.65 39.52
CA ALA A 308 -46.03 81.78 38.97
C ALA A 308 -45.01 80.93 39.73
N SER A 309 -45.10 80.90 41.07
CA SER A 309 -44.21 80.07 41.90
C SER A 309 -44.42 78.55 41.71
N PHE A 310 -45.65 78.15 41.38
CA PHE A 310 -45.98 76.76 41.09
C PHE A 310 -45.52 76.35 39.68
N GLU A 311 -45.68 77.23 38.69
CA GLU A 311 -45.16 77.04 37.34
C GLU A 311 -43.63 76.90 37.32
N THR A 312 -42.89 77.68 38.11
CA THR A 312 -41.44 77.53 38.22
C THR A 312 -41.04 76.18 38.82
N ARG A 313 -41.75 75.69 39.85
CA ARG A 313 -41.51 74.37 40.44
C ARG A 313 -41.81 73.24 39.46
N LEU A 314 -42.89 73.35 38.68
CA LEU A 314 -43.21 72.39 37.62
C LEU A 314 -42.14 72.37 36.53
N ALA A 315 -41.62 73.53 36.14
CA ALA A 315 -40.55 73.62 35.15
C ALA A 315 -39.24 72.98 35.66
N GLU A 316 -38.89 73.17 36.94
CA GLU A 316 -37.73 72.53 37.57
C GLU A 316 -37.90 71.00 37.64
N ILE A 317 -39.07 70.50 38.06
CA ILE A 317 -39.37 69.06 38.10
C ILE A 317 -39.35 68.47 36.68
N ALA A 318 -39.92 69.16 35.69
CA ALA A 318 -39.90 68.72 34.30
C ALA A 318 -38.46 68.69 33.74
N ALA A 319 -37.62 69.67 34.09
CA ALA A 319 -36.20 69.69 33.70
C ALA A 319 -35.41 68.55 34.37
N ALA A 320 -35.64 68.29 35.66
CA ALA A 320 -35.02 67.17 36.38
C ALA A 320 -35.44 65.81 35.81
N ASN A 321 -36.74 65.61 35.54
CA ASN A 321 -37.26 64.39 34.93
C ASN A 321 -36.72 64.18 33.51
N LYS A 322 -36.58 65.25 32.73
CA LYS A 322 -35.98 65.19 31.39
C LYS A 322 -34.51 64.81 31.47
N ALA A 323 -33.74 65.41 32.38
CA ALA A 323 -32.33 65.07 32.58
C ALA A 323 -32.14 63.60 33.00
N GLU A 324 -33.01 63.08 33.89
CA GLU A 324 -32.96 61.68 34.29
C GLU A 324 -33.41 60.74 33.17
N ALA A 325 -34.43 61.13 32.38
CA ALA A 325 -34.85 60.38 31.20
C ALA A 325 -33.73 60.31 30.14
N ASP A 326 -33.04 61.43 29.88
CA ASP A 326 -31.90 61.49 28.95
C ASP A 326 -30.73 60.63 29.46
N ARG A 327 -30.45 60.65 30.77
CA ARG A 327 -29.43 59.81 31.41
C ARG A 327 -29.77 58.32 31.28
N VAL A 328 -31.02 57.93 31.56
CA VAL A 328 -31.50 56.55 31.44
C VAL A 328 -31.49 56.11 29.97
N ALA A 329 -31.87 56.97 29.04
CA ALA A 329 -31.80 56.68 27.61
C ALA A 329 -30.36 56.47 27.13
N ALA A 330 -29.42 57.32 27.57
CA ALA A 330 -27.99 57.17 27.27
C ALA A 330 -27.40 55.88 27.89
N LEU A 331 -27.79 55.54 29.12
CA LEU A 331 -27.41 54.27 29.76
C LEU A 331 -27.97 53.07 29.00
N LYS A 332 -29.24 53.11 28.58
CA LYS A 332 -29.84 52.04 27.76
C LYS A 332 -29.10 51.87 26.44
N GLN A 333 -28.79 52.96 25.73
CA GLN A 333 -28.00 52.90 24.50
C GLN A 333 -26.62 52.28 24.72
N ARG A 334 -25.89 52.68 25.78
CA ARG A 334 -24.60 52.07 26.11
C ARG A 334 -24.71 50.58 26.43
N VAL A 335 -25.72 50.18 27.20
CA VAL A 335 -25.93 48.76 27.53
C VAL A 335 -26.29 47.97 26.27
N GLU A 336 -27.11 48.53 25.37
CA GLU A 336 -27.43 47.90 24.08
C GLU A 336 -26.19 47.80 23.18
N GLU A 337 -25.33 48.82 23.12
CA GLU A 337 -24.05 48.81 22.40
C GLU A 337 -23.06 47.79 22.99
N ASP A 338 -22.91 47.74 24.32
CA ASP A 338 -22.05 46.78 25.03
C ASP A 338 -22.55 45.33 24.85
N GLN A 339 -23.87 45.12 24.87
CA GLN A 339 -24.48 43.81 24.59
C GLN A 339 -24.29 43.41 23.12
N ALA A 340 -24.44 44.35 22.19
CA ALA A 340 -24.23 44.09 20.77
C ALA A 340 -22.77 43.75 20.48
N THR A 341 -21.83 44.54 21.01
CA THR A 341 -20.38 44.30 20.85
C THR A 341 -19.97 42.96 21.45
N SER A 342 -20.31 42.69 22.71
CA SER A 342 -19.99 41.41 23.36
C SER A 342 -20.61 40.21 22.63
N PHE A 343 -21.85 40.33 22.13
CA PHE A 343 -22.47 39.31 21.29
C PHE A 343 -21.70 39.09 19.98
N THR A 344 -21.30 40.16 19.29
CA THR A 344 -20.52 40.04 18.04
C THR A 344 -19.13 39.43 18.28
N GLU A 345 -18.47 39.77 19.39
CA GLU A 345 -17.17 39.19 19.76
C GLU A 345 -17.29 37.70 20.06
N GLN A 346 -18.30 37.29 20.84
CA GLN A 346 -18.56 35.87 21.13
C GLN A 346 -18.88 35.09 19.85
N GLN A 347 -19.73 35.63 18.98
CA GLN A 347 -20.05 35.00 17.69
C GLN A 347 -18.81 34.89 16.79
N ASN A 348 -17.96 35.92 16.74
CA ASN A 348 -16.73 35.89 15.97
C ASN A 348 -15.72 34.88 16.52
N ALA A 349 -15.63 34.73 17.85
CA ALA A 349 -14.80 33.71 18.48
C ALA A 349 -15.25 32.28 18.13
N VAL A 350 -16.57 32.02 18.18
CA VAL A 350 -17.16 30.73 17.76
C VAL A 350 -16.88 30.46 16.28
N ARG A 351 -17.06 31.46 15.41
CA ARG A 351 -16.76 31.33 13.97
C ARG A 351 -15.29 31.03 13.71
N SER A 352 -14.38 31.71 14.40
CA SER A 352 -12.94 31.46 14.30
C SER A 352 -12.58 30.03 14.74
N ALA A 353 -13.19 29.53 15.82
CA ALA A 353 -12.99 28.16 16.26
C ALA A 353 -13.53 27.13 15.25
N LEU A 354 -14.71 27.37 14.67
CA LEU A 354 -15.27 26.53 13.60
C LEU A 354 -14.37 26.55 12.36
N ASP A 355 -13.84 27.70 11.96
CA ASP A 355 -12.92 27.83 10.82
C ASP A 355 -11.64 27.01 11.04
N GLN A 356 -11.04 27.08 12.23
CA GLN A 356 -9.88 26.24 12.58
C GLN A 356 -10.18 24.74 12.52
N GLN A 357 -11.37 24.32 12.98
CA GLN A 357 -11.80 22.92 12.90
C GLN A 357 -12.01 22.48 11.45
N ILE A 358 -12.67 23.31 10.63
CA ILE A 358 -12.88 23.05 9.20
C ILE A 358 -11.53 22.93 8.48
N ASP A 359 -10.59 23.84 8.73
CA ASP A 359 -9.26 23.80 8.13
C ASP A 359 -8.48 22.55 8.51
N THR A 360 -8.52 22.15 9.79
CA THR A 360 -7.90 20.91 10.27
C THR A 360 -8.49 19.69 9.56
N ARG A 361 -9.82 19.61 9.43
CA ARG A 361 -10.48 18.48 8.74
C ARG A 361 -10.23 18.48 7.24
N ASN A 362 -10.15 19.66 6.61
CA ASN A 362 -9.76 19.78 5.21
C ASN A 362 -8.33 19.30 4.96
N LEU A 363 -7.41 19.53 5.90
CA LEU A 363 -6.05 19.00 5.83
C LEU A 363 -6.04 17.47 5.96
N GLU A 364 -6.77 16.90 6.92
CA GLU A 364 -6.95 15.45 7.05
C GLU A 364 -7.54 14.83 5.77
N PHE A 365 -8.54 15.48 5.17
CA PHE A 365 -9.16 15.02 3.92
C PHE A 365 -8.18 15.06 2.74
N LYS A 366 -7.38 16.13 2.61
CA LYS A 366 -6.31 16.21 1.60
C LYS A 366 -5.24 15.14 1.81
N ALA A 367 -4.88 14.84 3.05
CA ALA A 367 -3.94 13.76 3.37
C ALA A 367 -4.49 12.39 2.94
N ALA A 368 -5.77 12.11 3.22
CA ALA A 368 -6.44 10.89 2.78
C ALA A 368 -6.52 10.78 1.24
N GLN A 369 -6.76 11.90 0.53
CA GLN A 369 -6.69 11.93 -0.94
C GLN A 369 -5.29 11.58 -1.47
N ALA A 370 -4.25 12.13 -0.84
CA ALA A 370 -2.86 11.82 -1.20
C ALA A 370 -2.52 10.35 -0.92
N GLU A 371 -3.06 9.76 0.15
CA GLU A 371 -2.92 8.34 0.46
C GLU A 371 -3.55 7.45 -0.62
N ILE A 372 -4.77 7.75 -1.09
CA ILE A 372 -5.39 7.01 -2.21
C ILE A 372 -4.53 7.10 -3.48
N ALA A 373 -3.99 8.29 -3.78
CA ALA A 373 -3.12 8.49 -4.92
C ALA A 373 -1.83 7.66 -4.78
N ALA A 374 -1.22 7.63 -3.59
CA ALA A 374 -0.05 6.81 -3.30
C ALA A 374 -0.35 5.31 -3.47
N ILE A 375 -1.47 4.82 -2.91
CA ILE A 375 -1.92 3.43 -3.07
C ILE A 375 -2.15 3.10 -4.55
N ALA A 376 -2.73 4.01 -5.34
CA ALA A 376 -2.92 3.80 -6.77
C ALA A 376 -1.58 3.73 -7.53
N THR A 377 -0.60 4.54 -7.16
CA THR A 377 0.75 4.45 -7.75
C THR A 377 1.47 3.15 -7.37
N GLU A 378 1.30 2.69 -6.12
CA GLU A 378 1.86 1.42 -5.66
C GLU A 378 1.20 0.23 -6.36
N GLU A 379 -0.13 0.23 -6.49
CA GLU A 379 -0.88 -0.77 -7.25
C GLU A 379 -0.36 -0.85 -8.69
N GLN A 380 -0.24 0.28 -9.38
CA GLN A 380 0.23 0.32 -10.76
C GLN A 380 1.67 -0.21 -10.87
N LYS A 381 2.54 0.15 -9.91
CA LYS A 381 3.91 -0.35 -9.86
C LYS A 381 3.94 -1.86 -9.66
N ARG A 382 3.21 -2.39 -8.67
CA ARG A 382 3.12 -3.83 -8.40
C ARG A 382 2.59 -4.62 -9.58
N ILE A 383 1.53 -4.13 -10.23
CA ILE A 383 0.98 -4.77 -11.43
C ILE A 383 2.01 -4.74 -12.57
N SER A 384 2.71 -3.62 -12.77
CA SER A 384 3.74 -3.52 -13.80
C SER A 384 4.92 -4.46 -13.54
N ASP A 385 5.31 -4.66 -12.28
CA ASP A 385 6.35 -5.60 -11.88
C ASP A 385 5.94 -7.04 -12.21
N ILE A 386 4.69 -7.42 -11.89
CA ILE A 386 4.13 -8.76 -12.22
C ILE A 386 4.04 -8.98 -13.74
N GLN A 387 3.71 -7.94 -14.50
CA GLN A 387 3.66 -8.01 -15.97
C GLN A 387 5.05 -8.10 -16.61
N ALA A 388 6.02 -7.39 -16.05
CA ALA A 388 7.40 -7.36 -16.54
C ALA A 388 8.17 -8.65 -16.23
N GLU A 389 7.73 -9.43 -15.23
CA GLU A 389 8.36 -10.69 -14.85
C GLU A 389 8.38 -11.70 -16.02
N PRO A 390 9.59 -12.08 -16.53
CA PRO A 390 9.72 -12.99 -17.66
C PRO A 390 9.48 -14.45 -17.23
N ARG A 391 8.23 -14.91 -17.32
CA ARG A 391 7.81 -16.30 -17.05
C ARG A 391 8.06 -17.24 -18.23
N LYS A 392 9.27 -17.22 -18.78
CA LYS A 392 9.70 -18.02 -19.94
C LYS A 392 10.60 -19.19 -19.57
N ASP A 393 10.97 -19.31 -18.30
CA ASP A 393 11.82 -20.35 -17.79
C ASP A 393 11.20 -21.74 -17.99
N ILE A 394 12.08 -22.75 -18.17
CA ILE A 394 11.63 -24.11 -18.44
C ILE A 394 10.76 -24.65 -17.31
N LEU A 395 11.04 -24.30 -16.04
CA LEU A 395 10.30 -24.77 -14.87
C LEU A 395 8.85 -24.23 -14.85
N THR A 396 8.65 -22.95 -15.13
CA THR A 396 7.30 -22.40 -15.26
C THR A 396 6.53 -23.04 -16.40
N GLN A 397 7.20 -23.30 -17.54
CA GLN A 397 6.59 -23.99 -18.67
C GLN A 397 6.23 -25.45 -18.33
N THR A 398 7.11 -26.19 -17.62
CA THR A 398 6.83 -27.56 -17.19
C THR A 398 5.67 -27.61 -16.20
N LEU A 399 5.60 -26.66 -15.27
CA LEU A 399 4.54 -26.57 -14.26
C LEU A 399 3.20 -26.14 -14.89
N ALA A 400 3.23 -25.29 -15.91
CA ALA A 400 2.06 -24.96 -16.70
C ALA A 400 1.56 -26.17 -17.51
N LEU A 401 2.46 -26.91 -18.16
CA LEU A 401 2.13 -28.15 -18.87
C LEU A 401 1.55 -29.21 -17.92
N HIS A 402 2.15 -29.40 -16.75
CA HIS A 402 1.64 -30.34 -15.76
C HIS A 402 0.30 -29.89 -15.18
N GLY A 403 0.10 -28.57 -15.00
CA GLY A 403 -1.20 -28.00 -14.66
C GLY A 403 -2.27 -28.33 -15.70
N LEU A 404 -1.92 -28.26 -16.99
CA LEU A 404 -2.79 -28.66 -18.10
C LEU A 404 -3.18 -30.14 -18.00
N PHE A 405 -2.22 -31.03 -17.70
CA PHE A 405 -2.50 -32.47 -17.52
C PHE A 405 -3.45 -32.72 -16.34
N LYS A 406 -3.27 -32.01 -15.22
CA LYS A 406 -4.09 -32.19 -14.02
C LYS A 406 -5.49 -31.58 -14.15
N ALA A 407 -5.66 -30.53 -14.96
CA ALA A 407 -6.95 -29.88 -15.17
C ALA A 407 -8.00 -30.83 -15.80
N GLY A 408 -7.56 -31.91 -16.45
CA GLY A 408 -8.45 -32.98 -16.94
C GLY A 408 -9.40 -32.57 -18.07
N SER A 409 -9.29 -31.34 -18.59
CA SER A 409 -9.99 -30.86 -19.77
C SER A 409 -9.59 -31.67 -21.00
N GLU A 410 -10.41 -31.66 -22.06
CA GLU A 410 -10.11 -32.38 -23.31
C GLU A 410 -8.71 -32.04 -23.85
N GLY A 411 -8.30 -30.77 -23.75
CA GLY A 411 -6.96 -30.32 -24.11
C GLY A 411 -5.84 -30.88 -23.22
N GLY A 412 -6.10 -31.06 -21.92
CA GLY A 412 -5.14 -31.65 -20.98
C GLY A 412 -4.90 -33.14 -21.23
N GLN A 413 -5.97 -33.89 -21.52
CA GLN A 413 -5.87 -35.30 -21.89
C GLN A 413 -5.15 -35.47 -23.23
N PHE A 414 -5.47 -34.62 -24.21
CA PHE A 414 -4.80 -34.59 -25.50
C PHE A 414 -3.30 -34.32 -25.37
N ALA A 415 -2.91 -33.33 -24.56
CA ALA A 415 -1.51 -32.99 -24.36
C ALA A 415 -0.74 -34.12 -23.65
N PHE A 416 -1.36 -34.79 -22.66
CA PHE A 416 -0.75 -35.94 -21.98
C PHE A 416 -0.58 -37.13 -22.93
N ALA A 417 -1.61 -37.45 -23.73
CA ALA A 417 -1.53 -38.49 -24.74
C ALA A 417 -0.43 -38.18 -25.78
N THR A 418 -0.35 -36.93 -26.22
CA THR A 418 0.68 -36.46 -27.16
C THR A 418 2.09 -36.59 -26.57
N TYR A 419 2.27 -36.24 -25.28
CA TYR A 419 3.53 -36.44 -24.56
C TYR A 419 3.95 -37.92 -24.55
N LEU A 420 3.03 -38.82 -24.23
CA LEU A 420 3.27 -40.27 -24.21
C LEU A 420 3.61 -40.79 -25.61
N VAL A 421 2.82 -40.41 -26.62
CA VAL A 421 3.03 -40.81 -28.02
C VAL A 421 4.38 -40.31 -28.54
N LEU A 422 4.76 -39.06 -28.28
CA LEU A 422 6.07 -38.53 -28.69
C LEU A 422 7.22 -39.24 -27.97
N THR A 423 7.09 -39.50 -26.67
CA THR A 423 8.11 -40.24 -25.91
C THR A 423 8.29 -41.66 -26.48
N LEU A 424 7.19 -42.36 -26.76
CA LEU A 424 7.23 -43.69 -27.37
C LEU A 424 7.81 -43.65 -28.79
N LEU A 425 7.46 -42.63 -29.58
CA LEU A 425 7.99 -42.43 -30.92
C LEU A 425 9.51 -42.23 -30.91
N PHE A 426 10.04 -41.38 -30.02
CA PHE A 426 11.50 -41.17 -29.92
C PHE A 426 12.23 -42.41 -29.42
N MET A 427 11.68 -43.10 -28.43
CA MET A 427 12.19 -44.39 -27.98
C MET A 427 12.22 -45.42 -29.12
N LEU A 428 11.17 -45.45 -29.95
CA LEU A 428 11.11 -46.33 -31.11
C LEU A 428 12.19 -45.95 -32.13
N VAL A 429 12.28 -44.66 -32.50
CA VAL A 429 13.28 -44.16 -33.47
C VAL A 429 14.72 -44.48 -33.03
N ASP A 430 15.05 -44.30 -31.75
CA ASP A 430 16.36 -44.63 -31.18
C ASP A 430 16.67 -46.13 -31.19
N THR A 431 15.64 -46.97 -31.11
CA THR A 431 15.78 -48.43 -31.07
C THR A 431 15.67 -49.07 -32.45
N ILE A 432 15.19 -48.38 -33.49
CA ILE A 432 15.11 -48.88 -34.88
C ILE A 432 16.40 -49.57 -35.32
N PRO A 433 17.61 -48.98 -35.21
CA PRO A 433 18.81 -49.57 -35.77
C PRO A 433 19.15 -50.91 -35.10
N LEU A 434 18.91 -51.00 -33.79
CA LEU A 434 19.21 -52.19 -33.00
C LEU A 434 18.12 -53.26 -33.15
N ILE A 435 16.84 -52.88 -33.21
CA ILE A 435 15.72 -53.78 -33.52
C ILE A 435 15.97 -54.43 -34.89
N VAL A 436 16.30 -53.64 -35.92
CA VAL A 436 16.60 -54.17 -37.24
C VAL A 436 17.82 -55.11 -37.20
N LYS A 437 18.91 -54.74 -36.53
CA LYS A 437 20.06 -55.64 -36.35
C LYS A 437 19.71 -56.93 -35.62
N PHE A 438 18.83 -56.86 -34.62
CA PHE A 438 18.38 -58.01 -33.83
C PHE A 438 17.53 -59.00 -34.63
N PHE A 439 16.66 -58.51 -35.53
CA PHE A 439 15.79 -59.36 -36.36
C PHE A 439 16.42 -59.78 -37.69
N THR A 440 17.45 -59.07 -38.19
CA THR A 440 18.15 -59.48 -39.41
C THR A 440 19.20 -60.57 -39.14
N LYS A 441 19.36 -61.50 -40.08
CA LYS A 441 20.45 -62.49 -40.03
C LYS A 441 21.82 -61.78 -40.08
N PRO A 442 22.86 -62.33 -39.43
CA PRO A 442 24.23 -61.82 -39.52
C PRO A 442 24.68 -61.74 -40.98
N GLY A 443 25.25 -60.60 -41.37
CA GLY A 443 25.69 -60.37 -42.74
C GLY A 443 27.16 -60.75 -42.99
N PRO A 444 27.64 -60.68 -44.24
CA PRO A 444 29.03 -60.92 -44.60
C PRO A 444 30.03 -60.04 -43.82
N TYR A 445 29.65 -58.80 -43.52
CA TYR A 445 30.48 -57.92 -42.69
C TYR A 445 30.65 -58.48 -41.28
N ASP A 446 29.55 -58.91 -40.66
CA ASP A 446 29.56 -59.46 -39.31
C ASP A 446 30.42 -60.74 -39.25
N THR A 447 30.36 -61.59 -40.28
CA THR A 447 31.20 -62.81 -40.35
C THR A 447 32.68 -62.53 -40.53
N LEU A 448 33.04 -61.48 -41.27
CA LEU A 448 34.44 -61.08 -41.42
C LEU A 448 34.99 -60.51 -40.11
N LEU A 449 34.19 -59.70 -39.43
CA LEU A 449 34.55 -59.16 -38.12
C LEU A 449 34.72 -60.26 -37.08
N ASP A 450 33.80 -61.23 -37.04
CA ASP A 450 33.86 -62.38 -36.11
C ASP A 450 35.11 -63.25 -36.36
N ARG A 451 35.46 -63.48 -37.62
CA ARG A 451 36.69 -64.20 -37.98
C ARG A 451 37.93 -63.50 -37.44
N ASP A 452 38.03 -62.19 -37.65
CA ASP A 452 39.18 -61.40 -37.22
C ASP A 452 39.24 -61.32 -35.67
N GLU A 453 38.09 -61.22 -34.99
CA GLU A 453 37.99 -61.29 -33.53
C GLU A 453 38.43 -62.65 -32.98
N ILE A 454 37.94 -63.76 -33.56
CA ILE A 454 38.32 -65.11 -33.14
C ILE A 454 39.82 -65.35 -33.36
N ALA A 455 40.37 -64.88 -34.48
CA ALA A 455 41.81 -64.98 -34.76
C ALA A 455 42.61 -64.27 -33.66
N TYR A 456 42.29 -63.01 -33.38
CA TYR A 456 42.96 -62.23 -32.33
C TYR A 456 42.81 -62.86 -30.93
N ASP A 457 41.60 -63.32 -30.59
CA ASP A 457 41.33 -64.00 -29.32
C ASP A 457 42.15 -65.29 -29.18
N SER A 458 42.25 -66.06 -30.26
CA SER A 458 43.00 -67.32 -30.30
C SER A 458 44.51 -67.09 -30.16
N GLU A 459 45.06 -66.09 -30.87
CA GLU A 459 46.47 -65.70 -30.77
C GLU A 459 46.79 -65.19 -29.37
N HIS A 460 45.92 -64.35 -28.80
CA HIS A 460 46.09 -63.81 -27.46
C HIS A 460 45.99 -64.88 -26.37
N ARG A 461 45.07 -65.86 -26.51
CA ARG A 461 44.98 -67.01 -25.59
C ARG A 461 46.20 -67.91 -25.74
N ALA A 462 46.62 -68.24 -26.95
CA ALA A 462 47.81 -69.05 -27.21
C ALA A 462 49.05 -68.41 -26.60
N PHE A 463 49.21 -67.09 -26.76
CA PHE A 463 50.27 -66.31 -26.12
C PHE A 463 50.22 -66.39 -24.59
N ARG A 464 49.05 -66.20 -23.98
CA ARG A 464 48.88 -66.32 -22.51
C ARG A 464 49.18 -67.72 -22.01
N GLU A 465 48.73 -68.76 -22.71
CA GLU A 465 48.98 -70.16 -22.33
C GLU A 465 50.44 -70.55 -22.52
N SER A 466 51.11 -70.08 -23.58
CA SER A 466 52.56 -70.29 -23.74
C SER A 466 53.34 -69.58 -22.64
N HIS A 467 52.96 -68.34 -22.32
CA HIS A 467 53.60 -67.53 -21.27
C HIS A 467 53.42 -68.15 -19.89
N GLN A 468 52.20 -68.58 -19.53
CA GLN A 468 51.93 -69.26 -18.27
C GLN A 468 52.71 -70.57 -18.13
N ARG A 469 52.74 -71.41 -19.17
CA ARG A 469 53.55 -72.64 -19.17
C ARG A 469 55.03 -72.33 -19.01
N TYR A 470 55.51 -71.27 -19.64
CA TYR A 470 56.89 -70.83 -19.53
C TYR A 470 57.24 -70.38 -18.11
N MET A 471 56.42 -69.52 -17.51
CA MET A 471 56.61 -69.04 -16.13
C MET A 471 56.56 -70.17 -15.11
N GLN A 472 55.69 -71.16 -15.31
CA GLN A 472 55.66 -72.36 -14.46
C GLN A 472 56.96 -73.18 -14.56
N LYS A 473 57.54 -73.33 -15.74
CA LYS A 473 58.85 -73.99 -15.91
C LYS A 473 59.98 -73.22 -15.22
N LEU A 474 59.98 -71.89 -15.33
CA LEU A 474 60.94 -71.03 -14.66
C LEU A 474 60.84 -71.15 -13.13
N ALA A 475 59.61 -71.11 -12.59
CA ALA A 475 59.33 -71.22 -11.16
C ALA A 475 59.62 -72.63 -10.59
N ALA A 476 59.52 -73.68 -11.40
CA ALA A 476 59.89 -75.03 -11.01
C ALA A 476 61.40 -75.29 -11.03
N GLY A 477 62.19 -74.46 -11.72
CA GLY A 477 63.65 -74.48 -11.67
C GLY A 477 64.19 -73.64 -10.50
N ASN A 478 65.39 -73.95 -10.00
CA ASN A 478 66.04 -73.11 -8.98
C ASN A 478 66.69 -71.86 -9.60
N LEU A 479 66.64 -71.70 -10.93
CA LEU A 479 67.11 -70.54 -11.68
C LEU A 479 66.66 -69.18 -11.12
N ILE A 480 65.43 -69.05 -10.62
CA ILE A 480 64.94 -67.79 -10.01
C ILE A 480 65.71 -67.47 -8.72
N ALA A 481 66.16 -68.48 -7.98
CA ALA A 481 66.98 -68.30 -6.79
C ALA A 481 68.45 -67.97 -7.12
N VAL A 482 68.90 -68.27 -8.34
CA VAL A 482 70.27 -68.05 -8.85
C VAL A 482 70.44 -66.60 -9.32
N THR A 483 69.42 -66.02 -9.93
CA THR A 483 69.44 -64.60 -10.32
C THR A 483 69.17 -63.70 -9.12
N ARG A 484 70.19 -63.47 -8.28
CA ARG A 484 70.11 -62.52 -7.14
C ARG A 484 69.96 -61.05 -7.55
N ASN A 485 69.70 -60.76 -8.83
CA ASN A 485 69.60 -59.41 -9.38
C ASN A 485 68.26 -59.21 -10.11
N LYS A 486 67.41 -58.36 -9.54
CA LYS A 486 66.06 -58.04 -10.06
C LYS A 486 66.07 -57.45 -11.47
N ARG A 487 67.15 -56.79 -11.89
CA ARG A 487 67.29 -56.26 -13.26
C ARG A 487 67.45 -57.36 -14.29
N LEU A 488 68.19 -58.40 -13.93
CA LEU A 488 68.48 -59.52 -14.80
C LEU A 488 67.30 -60.48 -14.86
N GLU A 489 66.57 -60.64 -13.77
CA GLU A 489 65.27 -61.33 -13.73
C GLU A 489 64.25 -60.64 -14.65
N ASN A 490 64.14 -59.31 -14.60
CA ASN A 490 63.26 -58.56 -15.51
C ASN A 490 63.71 -58.67 -16.98
N ALA A 491 65.02 -58.58 -17.26
CA ALA A 491 65.55 -58.73 -18.63
C ALA A 491 65.38 -60.16 -19.17
N LEU A 492 65.46 -61.17 -18.30
CA LEU A 492 65.17 -62.54 -18.64
C LEU A 492 63.70 -62.73 -19.01
N ILE A 493 62.78 -62.18 -18.20
CA ILE A 493 61.33 -62.24 -18.44
C ILE A 493 60.98 -61.52 -19.75
N ASP A 494 61.51 -60.31 -19.94
CA ASP A 494 61.23 -59.46 -21.10
C ASP A 494 61.88 -60.00 -22.40
N GLY A 495 63.12 -60.47 -22.32
CA GLY A 495 63.83 -61.05 -23.47
C GLY A 495 63.18 -62.35 -23.96
N VAL A 496 62.67 -63.17 -23.05
CA VAL A 496 61.90 -64.37 -23.34
C VAL A 496 60.55 -64.06 -23.99
N GLU A 497 59.90 -62.96 -23.57
CA GLU A 497 58.62 -62.51 -24.14
C GLU A 497 58.77 -62.12 -25.61
N HIS A 498 59.93 -61.57 -26.00
CA HIS A 498 60.13 -60.95 -27.31
C HIS A 498 61.06 -61.71 -28.26
N SER A 499 61.84 -62.70 -27.78
CA SER A 499 62.85 -63.39 -28.58
C SER A 499 62.86 -64.91 -28.41
N ARG A 500 62.73 -65.63 -29.53
CA ARG A 500 62.89 -67.08 -29.59
C ARG A 500 64.30 -67.53 -29.17
N ALA A 501 65.33 -66.72 -29.46
CA ALA A 501 66.70 -67.02 -29.06
C ALA A 501 66.89 -66.97 -27.54
N ALA A 502 66.19 -66.08 -26.83
CA ALA A 502 66.22 -66.02 -25.38
C ALA A 502 65.51 -67.22 -24.74
N GLN A 503 64.42 -67.71 -25.36
CA GLN A 503 63.74 -68.94 -24.94
C GLN A 503 64.66 -70.17 -25.08
N GLU A 504 65.31 -70.34 -26.24
CA GLU A 504 66.23 -71.46 -26.49
C GLU A 504 67.47 -71.40 -25.57
N PHE A 505 68.00 -70.20 -25.30
CA PHE A 505 69.10 -70.01 -24.35
C PHE A 505 68.69 -70.42 -22.93
N LEU A 506 67.52 -69.98 -22.46
CA LEU A 506 67.07 -70.33 -21.12
C LEU A 506 66.72 -71.82 -20.98
N ASP A 507 66.13 -72.44 -22.01
CA ASP A 507 65.92 -73.88 -22.04
C ASP A 507 67.26 -74.65 -21.88
N SER A 508 68.33 -74.16 -22.52
CA SER A 508 69.67 -74.75 -22.35
C SER A 508 70.22 -74.61 -20.92
N LEU A 509 69.93 -73.50 -20.23
CA LEU A 509 70.31 -73.27 -18.84
C LEU A 509 69.52 -74.15 -17.87
N ILE A 510 68.22 -74.32 -18.11
CA ILE A 510 67.35 -75.22 -17.32
C ILE A 510 67.82 -76.68 -17.47
N GLU A 511 68.19 -77.10 -18.69
CA GLU A 511 68.71 -78.45 -18.92
C GLU A 511 70.05 -78.66 -18.21
N MET A 512 70.94 -77.68 -18.29
CA MET A 512 72.23 -77.70 -17.58
C MET A 512 72.03 -77.81 -16.07
N GLU A 513 71.14 -76.99 -15.49
CA GLU A 513 70.79 -77.04 -14.06
C GLU A 513 70.25 -78.41 -13.66
N LYS A 514 69.31 -78.98 -14.43
CA LYS A 514 68.74 -80.30 -14.15
C LYS A 514 69.82 -81.39 -14.16
N SER A 515 70.70 -81.36 -15.16
CA SER A 515 71.81 -82.32 -15.27
C SER A 515 72.80 -82.18 -14.11
N PHE A 516 73.07 -80.95 -13.66
CA PHE A 516 73.94 -80.67 -12.52
C PHE A 516 73.31 -81.09 -11.20
N ALA A 517 72.03 -80.76 -10.98
CA ALA A 517 71.28 -81.15 -9.79
C ALA A 517 71.19 -82.68 -9.64
N ALA A 518 71.00 -83.41 -10.74
CA ALA A 518 71.01 -84.87 -10.74
C ALA A 518 72.38 -85.44 -10.32
N LYS A 519 73.48 -84.88 -10.85
CA LYS A 519 74.86 -85.27 -10.49
C LYS A 519 75.19 -84.95 -9.03
N ILE A 520 74.85 -83.76 -8.56
CA ILE A 520 75.09 -83.36 -7.16
C ILE A 520 74.28 -84.23 -6.19
N LYS A 521 73.04 -84.60 -6.54
CA LYS A 521 72.24 -85.50 -5.70
C LYS A 521 72.91 -86.87 -5.53
N LEU A 522 73.41 -87.45 -6.63
CA LEU A 522 74.16 -88.71 -6.59
C LEU A 522 75.44 -88.60 -5.72
N GLU A 523 76.21 -87.52 -5.90
CA GLU A 523 77.43 -87.27 -5.12
C GLU A 523 77.14 -86.95 -3.64
N GLN A 524 76.00 -86.33 -3.32
CA GLN A 524 75.55 -86.06 -1.95
C GLN A 524 75.14 -87.35 -1.22
N ASP A 525 74.45 -88.25 -1.91
CA ASP A 525 74.09 -89.57 -1.38
C ASP A 525 75.37 -90.39 -1.06
N GLU A 526 76.43 -90.26 -1.88
CA GLU A 526 77.74 -90.87 -1.61
C GLU A 526 78.53 -90.14 -0.50
N ALA A 527 78.44 -88.81 -0.42
CA ALA A 527 79.17 -87.99 0.53
C ALA A 527 78.62 -88.05 1.96
N PHE A 528 77.37 -88.48 2.16
CA PHE A 528 76.78 -88.69 3.49
C PHE A 528 77.61 -89.66 4.36
N ASN A 529 78.34 -90.58 3.72
CA ASN A 529 79.24 -91.54 4.40
C ASN A 529 80.70 -91.04 4.53
N ALA A 530 81.05 -89.87 3.97
CA ALA A 530 82.42 -89.44 3.73
C ALA A 530 82.74 -88.05 4.33
N GLY A 531 82.56 -87.87 5.64
CA GLY A 531 83.12 -86.78 6.44
C GLY A 531 82.75 -85.32 6.05
N PRO A 532 83.04 -84.33 6.92
CA PRO A 532 82.63 -82.94 6.73
C PRO A 532 83.36 -82.22 5.57
N GLU A 533 84.57 -82.67 5.19
CA GLU A 533 85.36 -82.02 4.13
C GLU A 533 84.76 -82.21 2.72
N LYS A 534 84.23 -83.41 2.42
CA LYS A 534 83.63 -83.71 1.10
C LYS A 534 82.33 -82.94 0.88
N ILE A 535 81.58 -82.72 1.96
CA ILE A 535 80.36 -81.89 1.97
C ILE A 535 80.69 -80.43 1.66
N ALA A 536 81.74 -79.87 2.30
CA ALA A 536 82.20 -78.51 2.04
C ALA A 536 82.70 -78.33 0.58
N ALA A 537 83.37 -79.35 0.03
CA ALA A 537 83.80 -79.35 -1.36
C ALA A 537 82.61 -79.35 -2.36
N LEU A 538 81.57 -80.16 -2.10
CA LEU A 538 80.34 -80.16 -2.91
C LEU A 538 79.60 -78.83 -2.84
N GLU A 539 79.58 -78.18 -1.68
CA GLU A 539 78.99 -76.85 -1.52
C GLU A 539 79.76 -75.78 -2.30
N ALA A 540 81.09 -75.84 -2.31
CA ALA A 540 81.93 -74.96 -3.12
C ALA A 540 81.73 -75.17 -4.64
N ILE A 541 81.56 -76.42 -5.09
CA ILE A 541 81.26 -76.75 -6.49
C ILE A 541 79.87 -76.21 -6.88
N LYS A 542 78.86 -76.39 -6.02
CA LYS A 542 77.52 -75.85 -6.20
C LYS A 542 77.55 -74.32 -6.34
N LYS A 543 78.30 -73.64 -5.47
CA LYS A 543 78.45 -72.18 -5.52
C LYS A 543 79.06 -71.70 -6.84
N ARG A 544 80.16 -72.32 -7.28
CA ARG A 544 80.82 -71.98 -8.55
C ARG A 544 79.95 -72.21 -9.78
N PHE A 545 79.17 -73.30 -9.80
CA PHE A 545 78.27 -73.59 -10.91
C PHE A 545 77.19 -72.52 -11.08
N TYR A 546 76.59 -72.07 -9.97
CA TYR A 546 75.58 -71.01 -10.02
C TYR A 546 76.18 -69.63 -10.33
N GLU A 547 77.41 -69.35 -9.89
CA GLU A 547 78.16 -68.15 -10.31
C GLU A 547 78.45 -68.17 -11.83
N ASP A 548 78.81 -69.32 -12.41
CA ASP A 548 79.01 -69.46 -13.86
C ASP A 548 77.70 -69.29 -14.65
N MET A 549 76.60 -69.88 -14.19
CA MET A 549 75.27 -69.68 -14.80
C MET A 549 74.87 -68.20 -14.78
N GLN A 550 75.05 -67.51 -13.64
CA GLN A 550 74.74 -66.08 -13.53
C GLN A 550 75.59 -65.27 -14.52
N HIS A 551 76.88 -65.56 -14.63
CA HIS A 551 77.76 -64.87 -15.57
C HIS A 551 77.34 -65.07 -17.03
N ARG A 552 76.95 -66.30 -17.43
CA ARG A 552 76.44 -66.58 -18.78
C ARG A 552 75.16 -65.81 -19.08
N MET A 553 74.25 -65.72 -18.12
CA MET A 553 73.03 -64.92 -18.27
C MET A 553 73.35 -63.42 -18.40
N GLU A 554 74.26 -62.90 -17.57
CA GLU A 554 74.71 -61.51 -17.67
C GLU A 554 75.29 -61.19 -19.05
N VAL A 555 76.14 -62.06 -19.60
CA VAL A 555 76.74 -61.88 -20.93
C VAL A 555 75.69 -61.94 -22.05
N PHE A 556 74.77 -62.91 -22.02
CA PHE A 556 73.75 -63.06 -23.05
C PHE A 556 72.76 -61.89 -23.09
N PHE A 557 72.26 -61.45 -21.93
CA PHE A 557 71.29 -60.35 -21.84
C PHE A 557 71.94 -58.97 -21.92
N ALA A 558 73.21 -58.81 -21.52
CA ALA A 558 73.94 -57.56 -21.78
C ALA A 558 74.18 -57.32 -23.27
N GLY A 559 74.38 -58.39 -24.06
CA GLY A 559 74.55 -58.32 -25.51
C GLY A 559 73.29 -58.04 -26.32
N GLN A 560 72.09 -58.16 -25.73
CA GLN A 560 70.81 -57.82 -26.37
C GLN A 560 70.35 -56.37 -26.12
N HIS A 561 70.99 -55.67 -25.18
CA HIS A 561 70.68 -54.28 -24.82
C HIS A 561 71.70 -53.24 -25.34
N ALA A 562 72.68 -53.67 -26.15
CA ALA A 562 73.59 -52.82 -26.92
C ALA A 562 73.25 -52.95 -28.41
#